data_AF-A0A975F5W5-F1
#
_entry.id   AF-A0A975F5W5-F1
#
_cell.length_a   1.000
_cell.length_b   1.000
_cell.length_c   1.000
_cell.angle_alpha   90.00
_cell.angle_beta   90.00
_cell.angle_gamma   90.00
#
_symmetry.space_group_name_H-M   'P 1'
#
loop_
_entity.id
_entity.type
_entity.pdbx_description
1 polymer ?
#
loop_
_entity_poly.entity_id
_entity_poly.type
_entity_poly.pdbx_seq_one_letter_code
_entity_poly.pdbx_strand_id
1 'polypeptide(L)'
;MSPLELLQKILETSENDSKKLVTYFTVLICVTLISVIVNLMVQVYINNRVLRNDIKKMKYERKLKYIENVYSWLFYISNLMFSAQDQSIQKKISQLRTQISNNRILLGKAIFDISNEILDYYVIVISNPRSRDITKENKLFADYIKEYEQL
;
A
#
# COMPACT_ATOMS: atom_id res chain seq x y z
N MET A 1 -18.74 25.55 -30.51
CA MET A 1 -20.15 25.70 -30.86
C MET A 1 -20.93 24.83 -29.90
N SER A 2 -21.69 25.45 -29.00
CA SER A 2 -22.41 24.72 -27.95
C SER A 2 -23.58 23.93 -28.58
N PRO A 3 -24.04 22.82 -27.97
CA PRO A 3 -25.18 22.05 -28.47
C PRO A 3 -26.44 22.91 -28.67
N LEU A 4 -26.58 23.97 -27.88
CA LEU A 4 -27.68 24.93 -27.91
C LEU A 4 -27.63 25.85 -29.13
N GLU A 5 -26.45 26.35 -29.50
CA GLU A 5 -26.25 27.17 -30.70
C GLU A 5 -26.53 26.39 -31.98
N LEU A 6 -26.25 25.09 -31.98
CA LEU A 6 -26.53 24.18 -33.10
C LEU A 6 -28.03 23.91 -33.24
N LEU A 7 -28.74 23.76 -32.11
CA LEU A 7 -30.19 23.59 -32.05
C LEU A 7 -30.95 24.82 -32.58
N GLN A 8 -30.54 26.03 -32.17
CA GLN A 8 -31.12 27.28 -32.67
C GLN A 8 -30.96 27.42 -34.19
N LYS A 9 -29.77 27.11 -34.70
CA LYS A 9 -29.47 27.20 -36.14
C LYS A 9 -30.24 26.18 -37.00
N ILE A 10 -30.55 25.01 -36.44
CA ILE A 10 -31.38 23.97 -37.09
C ILE A 10 -32.86 24.39 -37.12
N LEU A 11 -33.35 25.05 -36.06
CA LEU A 11 -34.71 25.60 -36.00
C LEU A 11 -34.90 26.75 -37.00
N GLU A 12 -33.90 27.61 -37.18
CA GLU A 12 -33.94 28.72 -38.16
C GLU A 12 -33.86 28.26 -39.62
N THR A 13 -33.28 27.09 -39.91
CA THR A 13 -33.18 26.52 -41.28
C THR A 13 -34.33 25.56 -41.64
N SER A 14 -35.30 25.40 -40.74
CA SER A 14 -36.42 24.45 -40.81
C SER A 14 -37.49 24.77 -41.85
N GLU A 15 -37.53 25.99 -42.40
CA GLU A 15 -38.71 26.46 -43.15
C GLU A 15 -38.89 25.84 -44.54
N ASN A 16 -37.94 25.06 -45.10
CA ASN A 16 -38.12 24.58 -46.48
C ASN A 16 -37.47 23.26 -46.93
N ASP A 17 -36.86 22.45 -46.05
CA ASP A 17 -36.21 21.21 -46.52
C ASP A 17 -36.17 20.11 -45.45
N SER A 18 -37.22 19.29 -45.40
CA SER A 18 -37.35 18.16 -44.46
C SER A 18 -36.16 17.20 -44.51
N LYS A 19 -35.52 17.04 -45.69
CA LYS A 19 -34.30 16.25 -45.86
C LYS A 19 -33.10 16.83 -45.11
N LYS A 20 -32.92 18.15 -45.09
CA LYS A 20 -31.81 18.80 -44.36
C LYS A 20 -32.02 18.67 -42.86
N LEU A 21 -33.26 18.84 -42.40
CA LEU A 21 -33.65 18.66 -41.00
C LEU A 21 -33.34 17.25 -40.47
N VAL A 22 -33.73 16.22 -41.22
CA VAL A 22 -33.40 14.81 -40.89
C VAL A 22 -31.88 14.61 -40.84
N THR A 23 -31.14 15.14 -41.81
CA THR A 23 -29.68 15.03 -41.86
C THR A 23 -29.02 15.67 -40.63
N TYR A 24 -29.46 16.86 -40.21
CA TYR A 24 -28.96 17.52 -39.01
C TYR A 24 -29.25 16.74 -37.73
N PHE A 25 -30.46 16.17 -37.60
CA PHE A 25 -30.79 15.31 -36.46
C PHE A 25 -29.93 14.05 -36.42
N THR A 26 -29.70 13.40 -37.56
CA THR A 26 -28.81 12.23 -37.64
C THR A 26 -27.38 12.57 -37.21
N VAL A 27 -26.84 13.69 -37.69
CA VAL A 27 -25.49 14.16 -37.30
C VAL A 27 -25.43 14.46 -35.80
N LEU A 28 -26.45 15.12 -35.24
CA LEU A 28 -26.51 15.44 -33.82
C LEU A 28 -26.49 14.16 -32.96
N ILE A 29 -27.30 13.17 -33.31
CA ILE A 29 -27.37 11.87 -32.63
C ILE A 29 -26.03 11.13 -32.73
N CYS A 30 -25.38 11.14 -33.89
CA CYS A 30 -24.06 10.53 -34.05
C CYS A 30 -22.99 11.21 -33.19
N VAL A 31 -22.96 12.55 -33.15
CA VAL A 31 -21.98 13.30 -32.34
C VAL A 31 -22.19 13.05 -30.85
N THR A 32 -23.43 13.01 -30.37
CA THR A 32 -23.71 12.72 -28.95
C THR A 32 -23.36 11.28 -28.59
N LEU A 33 -23.67 10.30 -29.44
CA LEU A 33 -23.24 8.90 -29.26
C LEU A 33 -21.73 8.76 -29.18
N ILE A 34 -20.99 9.40 -30.09
CA ILE A 34 -19.53 9.39 -30.08
C ILE A 34 -18.99 10.02 -28.78
N SER A 35 -19.55 11.16 -28.36
CA SER A 35 -19.15 11.82 -27.10
C SER A 35 -19.37 10.92 -25.88
N VAL A 36 -20.47 10.17 -25.82
CA VAL A 36 -20.76 9.24 -24.73
C VAL A 36 -19.77 8.08 -24.74
N ILE A 37 -19.48 7.50 -25.90
CA ILE A 37 -18.52 6.41 -26.05
C ILE A 37 -17.12 6.85 -25.62
N VAL A 38 -16.68 8.03 -26.06
CA VAL A 38 -15.37 8.59 -25.69
C VAL A 38 -15.30 8.83 -24.17
N ASN A 39 -16.33 9.41 -23.57
CA ASN A 39 -16.38 9.61 -22.11
C ASN A 39 -16.33 8.28 -21.35
N LEU A 40 -17.04 7.26 -21.81
CA LEU A 40 -17.03 5.94 -21.20
C LEU A 40 -15.65 5.28 -21.31
N MET A 41 -14.99 5.39 -22.46
CA MET A 41 -13.61 4.90 -22.63
C MET A 41 -12.62 5.61 -21.70
N VAL A 42 -12.74 6.95 -21.54
CA VAL A 42 -11.90 7.73 -20.62
C VAL A 42 -12.15 7.32 -19.17
N GLN A 43 -13.40 7.14 -18.76
CA GLN A 43 -13.74 6.70 -17.40
C GLN A 43 -13.19 5.30 -17.10
N VAL A 44 -13.33 4.35 -18.03
CA VAL A 44 -12.78 3.00 -17.88
C VAL A 44 -11.26 3.04 -17.78
N TYR A 45 -10.60 3.85 -18.60
CA TYR A 45 -9.15 4.02 -18.55
C TYR A 45 -8.67 4.58 -17.21
N ILE A 46 -9.30 5.66 -16.73
CA ILE A 46 -8.96 6.27 -15.44
C ILE A 46 -9.21 5.29 -14.29
N ASN A 47 -10.37 4.64 -14.27
CA ASN A 47 -10.73 3.69 -13.22
C ASN A 47 -9.74 2.52 -13.14
N ASN A 48 -9.34 1.96 -14.28
CA ASN A 48 -8.34 0.90 -14.33
C ASN A 48 -6.96 1.37 -13.83
N ARG A 49 -6.58 2.62 -14.10
CA ARG A 49 -5.32 3.19 -13.59
C ARG A 49 -5.38 3.39 -12.07
N VAL A 50 -6.49 3.90 -11.55
CA VAL A 50 -6.73 4.08 -10.11
C VAL A 50 -6.67 2.74 -9.39
N LEU A 51 -7.41 1.73 -9.87
CA LEU A 51 -7.40 0.38 -9.29
C LEU A 51 -5.98 -0.21 -9.20
N ARG A 52 -5.15 -0.04 -10.25
CA ARG A 52 -3.75 -0.50 -10.23
C ARG A 52 -2.92 0.21 -9.17
N ASN A 53 -3.13 1.51 -9.00
CA ASN A 53 -2.43 2.29 -7.99
C ASN A 53 -2.87 1.90 -6.57
N ASP A 54 -4.17 1.70 -6.35
CA ASP A 54 -4.73 1.26 -5.07
C ASP A 54 -4.21 -0.12 -4.68
N ILE A 55 -4.12 -1.06 -5.63
CA ILE A 55 -3.51 -2.37 -5.39
C ILE A 55 -2.03 -2.24 -4.98
N LYS A 56 -1.26 -1.36 -5.63
CA LYS A 56 0.13 -1.12 -5.24
C LYS A 56 0.19 -0.53 -3.84
N LYS A 57 -0.61 0.49 -3.54
CA LYS A 57 -0.69 1.13 -2.21
C LYS A 57 -1.02 0.11 -1.12
N MET A 58 -2.04 -0.72 -1.32
CA MET A 58 -2.42 -1.79 -0.40
C MET A 58 -1.27 -2.78 -0.14
N LYS A 59 -0.46 -3.12 -1.16
CA LYS A 59 0.71 -3.99 -0.97
C LYS A 59 1.77 -3.33 -0.10
N TYR A 60 2.04 -2.05 -0.31
CA TYR A 60 2.97 -1.28 0.52
C TYR A 60 2.48 -1.15 1.96
N GLU A 61 1.20 -0.81 2.18
CA GLU A 61 0.62 -0.72 3.52
C GLU A 61 0.70 -2.05 4.28
N ARG A 62 0.41 -3.18 3.61
CA ARG A 62 0.57 -4.52 4.22
C ARG A 62 2.02 -4.79 4.61
N LYS A 63 2.98 -4.37 3.78
CA LYS A 63 4.41 -4.51 4.05
C LYS A 63 4.81 -3.71 5.30
N LEU A 64 4.42 -2.44 5.37
CA LEU A 64 4.71 -1.55 6.50
C LEU A 64 4.09 -2.09 7.79
N LYS A 65 2.80 -2.46 7.76
CA LYS A 65 2.10 -3.05 8.91
C LYS A 65 2.80 -4.31 9.42
N TYR A 66 3.35 -5.13 8.53
CA TYR A 66 4.09 -6.31 8.93
C TYR A 66 5.39 -5.95 9.67
N ILE A 67 6.13 -4.97 9.15
CA ILE A 67 7.37 -4.47 9.78
C ILE A 67 7.09 -3.86 11.16
N GLU A 68 6.02 -3.08 11.30
CA GLU A 68 5.57 -2.50 12.57
C GLU A 68 5.17 -3.57 13.59
N ASN A 69 4.50 -4.64 13.13
CA ASN A 69 4.17 -5.77 13.98
C ASN A 69 5.42 -6.48 14.49
N VAL A 70 6.42 -6.71 13.62
CA VAL A 70 7.69 -7.34 14.02
C VAL A 70 8.39 -6.48 15.08
N TYR A 71 8.48 -5.16 14.86
CA TYR A 71 9.04 -4.23 15.85
C TYR A 71 8.31 -4.34 17.20
N SER A 72 6.97 -4.30 17.18
CA SER A 72 6.14 -4.39 18.37
C SER A 72 6.37 -5.70 19.15
N TRP A 73 6.55 -6.81 18.43
CA TRP A 73 6.88 -8.11 19.02
C TRP A 73 8.30 -8.15 19.61
N LEU A 74 9.29 -7.58 18.92
CA LEU A 74 10.66 -7.46 19.42
C LEU A 74 10.71 -6.64 20.71
N PHE A 75 9.98 -5.52 20.74
CA PHE A 75 9.87 -4.64 21.90
C PHE A 75 9.12 -5.32 23.06
N TYR A 76 8.06 -6.07 22.76
CA TYR A 76 7.35 -6.84 23.77
C TYR A 76 8.25 -7.91 24.43
N ILE A 77 9.06 -8.62 23.64
CA ILE A 77 10.03 -9.59 24.16
C ILE A 77 11.10 -8.88 25.02
N SER A 78 11.60 -7.71 24.60
CA SER A 78 12.50 -6.87 25.41
C SER A 78 11.92 -6.61 26.80
N ASN A 79 10.66 -6.15 26.86
CA ASN A 79 9.98 -5.84 28.12
C ASN A 79 9.79 -7.07 29.01
N LEU A 80 9.50 -8.24 28.42
CA LEU A 80 9.35 -9.49 29.18
C LEU A 80 10.67 -9.97 29.81
N MET A 81 11.81 -9.71 29.18
CA MET A 81 13.10 -10.05 29.77
C MET A 81 13.42 -9.25 31.05
N PHE A 82 12.70 -8.16 31.32
CA PHE A 82 12.77 -7.47 32.62
C PHE A 82 11.97 -8.17 33.73
N SER A 83 10.94 -8.97 33.41
CA SER A 83 9.92 -9.38 34.40
C SER A 83 9.96 -10.84 34.86
N ALA A 84 10.56 -11.78 34.15
CA ALA A 84 10.97 -13.10 34.68
C ALA A 84 11.72 -13.91 33.60
N GLN A 85 12.78 -14.64 33.98
CA GLN A 85 13.40 -15.67 33.13
C GLN A 85 12.49 -16.89 33.08
N ASP A 86 11.70 -16.98 32.03
CA ASP A 86 10.76 -18.06 31.87
C ASP A 86 10.99 -18.76 30.53
N GLN A 87 10.91 -20.10 30.51
CA GLN A 87 11.07 -20.91 29.28
C GLN A 87 10.10 -20.47 28.16
N SER A 88 9.02 -19.79 28.55
CA SER A 88 8.06 -19.15 27.67
C SER A 88 8.68 -18.10 26.73
N ILE A 89 9.76 -17.41 27.12
CA ILE A 89 10.42 -16.37 26.30
C ILE A 89 11.19 -17.00 25.13
N GLN A 90 11.93 -18.09 25.35
CA GLN A 90 12.63 -18.80 24.27
C GLN A 90 11.65 -19.32 23.21
N LYS A 91 10.47 -19.80 23.63
CA LYS A 91 9.40 -20.19 22.72
C LYS A 91 8.88 -19.01 21.90
N LYS A 92 8.70 -17.84 22.50
CA LYS A 92 8.28 -16.62 21.78
C LYS A 92 9.33 -16.16 20.77
N ILE A 93 10.62 -16.22 21.12
CA ILE A 93 11.73 -15.89 20.21
C ILE A 93 11.75 -16.82 18.99
N SER A 94 11.66 -18.13 19.21
CA SER A 94 11.66 -19.12 18.12
C SER A 94 10.43 -18.97 17.21
N GLN A 95 9.25 -18.68 17.79
CA GLN A 95 8.04 -18.36 17.03
C GLN A 95 8.23 -17.10 16.17
N LEU A 96 8.74 -16.01 16.75
CA LEU A 96 8.98 -14.76 16.01
C LEU A 96 10.02 -14.96 14.90
N ARG A 97 11.12 -15.69 15.17
CA ARG A 97 12.13 -16.05 14.16
C ARG A 97 11.52 -16.81 13.00
N THR A 98 10.65 -17.78 13.28
CA THR A 98 9.94 -18.54 12.24
C THR A 98 9.02 -17.63 11.42
N GLN A 99 8.28 -16.72 12.06
CA GLN A 99 7.43 -15.76 11.37
C GLN A 99 8.23 -14.83 10.46
N ILE A 100 9.33 -14.27 10.95
CA ILE A 100 10.23 -13.39 10.17
C ILE A 100 10.81 -14.15 8.97
N SER A 101 11.25 -15.39 9.16
CA SER A 101 11.78 -16.24 8.09
C SER A 101 10.74 -16.51 7.00
N ASN A 102 9.52 -16.89 7.39
CA ASN A 102 8.44 -17.19 6.45
C ASN A 102 7.98 -15.96 5.66
N ASN A 103 8.19 -14.77 6.18
CA ASN A 103 7.74 -13.51 5.59
C ASN A 103 8.90 -12.60 5.17
N ARG A 104 10.10 -13.15 4.93
CA ARG A 104 11.32 -12.39 4.61
C ARG A 104 11.13 -11.33 3.51
N ILE A 105 10.29 -11.64 2.51
CA ILE A 105 9.96 -10.75 1.39
C ILE A 105 9.30 -9.44 1.88
N LEU A 106 8.54 -9.49 2.97
CA LEU A 106 7.85 -8.33 3.55
C LEU A 106 8.78 -7.42 4.36
N LEU A 107 9.81 -7.94 5.03
CA LEU A 107 10.72 -7.07 5.81
C LEU A 107 11.73 -6.33 4.92
N GLY A 108 12.18 -6.95 3.83
CA GLY A 108 13.38 -6.51 3.13
C GLY A 108 14.65 -6.94 3.86
N LYS A 109 15.80 -6.88 3.18
CA LYS A 109 17.05 -7.49 3.66
C LYS A 109 17.56 -6.85 4.96
N ALA A 110 17.66 -5.52 5.00
CA ALA A 110 18.22 -4.80 6.14
C ALA A 110 17.41 -5.02 7.43
N ILE A 111 16.10 -4.81 7.38
CA ILE A 111 15.21 -5.03 8.53
C ILE A 111 15.21 -6.51 8.96
N PHE A 112 15.24 -7.45 8.01
CA PHE A 112 15.37 -8.87 8.33
C PHE A 112 16.66 -9.19 9.09
N ASP A 113 17.80 -8.65 8.64
CA ASP A 113 19.09 -8.87 9.26
C ASP A 113 19.12 -8.27 10.68
N ILE A 114 18.67 -7.01 10.85
CA ILE A 114 18.58 -6.33 12.16
C ILE A 114 17.63 -7.08 13.11
N SER A 115 16.47 -7.54 12.62
CA SER A 115 15.52 -8.31 13.43
C SER A 115 16.15 -9.58 13.99
N ASN A 116 16.95 -10.28 13.16
CA ASN A 116 17.64 -11.49 13.60
C ASN A 116 18.76 -11.17 14.59
N GLU A 117 19.48 -10.07 14.41
CA GLU A 117 20.51 -9.62 15.35
C GLU A 117 19.92 -9.30 16.73
N ILE A 118 18.75 -8.64 16.79
CA ILE A 118 18.00 -8.41 18.03
C ILE A 118 17.60 -9.74 18.68
N LEU A 119 17.09 -10.69 17.90
CA LEU A 119 16.71 -12.01 18.42
C LEU A 119 17.90 -12.82 18.93
N ASP A 120 19.05 -12.79 18.25
CA ASP A 120 20.28 -13.43 18.71
C ASP A 120 20.78 -12.80 20.02
N TYR A 121 20.73 -11.48 20.10
CA TYR A 121 21.02 -10.76 21.35
C TYR A 121 20.12 -11.24 22.49
N TYR A 122 18.81 -11.41 22.25
CA TYR A 122 17.90 -11.92 23.28
C TYR A 122 18.21 -13.35 23.71
N VAL A 123 18.60 -14.23 22.79
CA VAL A 123 19.04 -15.60 23.13
C VAL A 123 20.26 -15.58 24.04
N ILE A 124 21.23 -14.69 23.75
CA ILE A 124 22.42 -14.51 24.59
C ILE A 124 22.04 -14.01 25.98
N VAL A 125 21.18 -12.99 26.07
CA VAL A 125 20.73 -12.41 27.34
C VAL A 125 19.95 -13.43 28.19
N ILE A 126 19.12 -14.26 27.58
CA ILE A 126 18.42 -15.33 28.30
C ILE A 126 19.41 -16.35 28.86
N SER A 127 20.43 -16.71 28.07
CA SER A 127 21.44 -17.70 28.48
C SER A 127 22.41 -17.15 29.53
N ASN A 128 22.71 -15.85 29.48
CA ASN A 128 23.54 -15.15 30.44
C ASN A 128 22.94 -13.76 30.75
N PRO A 129 22.12 -13.64 31.80
CA PRO A 129 21.43 -12.38 32.15
C PRO A 129 22.38 -11.22 32.44
N ARG A 130 23.61 -11.50 32.88
CA ARG A 130 24.65 -10.49 33.14
C ARG A 130 25.25 -9.89 31.86
N SER A 131 25.02 -10.51 30.71
CA SER A 131 25.45 -10.00 29.41
C SER A 131 24.53 -8.92 28.82
N ARG A 132 23.46 -8.57 29.54
CA ARG A 132 22.52 -7.55 29.10
C ARG A 132 23.19 -6.18 29.05
N ASP A 133 23.16 -5.58 27.87
CA ASP A 133 23.66 -4.25 27.59
C ASP A 133 22.53 -3.43 26.95
N ILE A 134 21.98 -2.50 27.74
CA ILE A 134 20.88 -1.61 27.32
C ILE A 134 21.34 -0.66 26.22
N THR A 135 22.61 -0.23 26.23
CA THR A 135 23.16 0.64 25.20
C THR A 135 23.21 -0.07 23.85
N LYS A 136 23.64 -1.34 23.84
CA LYS A 136 23.61 -2.18 22.64
C LYS A 136 22.19 -2.42 22.15
N GLU A 137 21.27 -2.75 23.06
CA GLU A 137 19.85 -2.97 22.76
C GLU A 137 19.21 -1.73 22.09
N ASN A 138 19.39 -0.55 22.69
CA ASN A 138 18.88 0.71 22.15
C ASN A 138 19.46 1.04 20.77
N LYS A 139 20.74 0.73 20.54
CA LYS A 139 21.38 0.93 19.23
C LYS A 139 20.72 0.06 18.16
N LEU A 140 20.48 -1.23 18.44
CA LEU A 140 19.83 -2.14 17.50
C LEU A 140 18.41 -1.67 17.14
N PHE A 141 17.65 -1.18 18.12
CA PHE A 141 16.34 -0.59 17.86
C PHE A 141 16.41 0.73 17.09
N ALA A 142 17.40 1.59 17.36
CA ALA A 142 17.62 2.81 16.58
C ALA A 142 17.98 2.50 15.12
N ASP A 143 18.82 1.50 14.88
CA ASP A 143 19.17 1.03 13.54
C ASP A 143 17.93 0.46 12.81
N TYR A 144 17.06 -0.27 13.52
CA TYR A 144 15.79 -0.75 12.98
C TYR A 144 14.88 0.40 12.54
N ILE A 145 14.69 1.41 13.39
CA ILE A 145 13.84 2.57 13.10
C ILE A 145 14.41 3.37 11.92
N LYS A 146 15.73 3.56 11.89
CA LYS A 146 16.40 4.27 10.80
C LYS A 146 16.21 3.58 9.45
N GLU A 147 16.23 2.26 9.40
CA GLU A 147 15.93 1.51 8.18
C GLU A 147 14.43 1.55 7.83
N TYR A 148 13.56 1.58 8.84
CA TYR A 148 12.12 1.76 8.62
C TYR A 148 11.79 3.11 8.00
N GLU A 149 12.41 4.20 8.46
CA GLU A 149 12.21 5.55 7.94
C GLU A 149 12.68 5.75 6.48
N GLN A 150 13.51 4.83 5.97
CA GLN A 150 14.04 4.87 4.60
C GLN A 150 13.18 4.10 3.58
N LEU A 151 12.13 3.40 4.02
CA LEU A 151 11.23 2.59 3.17
C LEU A 151 10.12 3.40 2.51
#